data_AF-A0A7J7PFT6-F1
#
_entry.id   AF-A0A7J7PFT6-F1
#
_cell.length_a   1.000
_cell.length_b   1.000
_cell.length_c   1.000
_cell.angle_alpha   90.00
_cell.angle_beta   90.00
_cell.angle_gamma   90.00
#
_symmetry.space_group_name_H-M   'P 1'
#
loop_
_entity.id
_entity.type
_entity.pdbx_description
1 polymer ?
#
loop_
_entity_poly.entity_id
_entity_poly.type
_entity_poly.pdbx_seq_one_letter_code
_entity_poly.pdbx_strand_id
1 'polypeptide(L)'
;MWMYLLARATLAPGFMVLVCWLMGFRGDLAHALVILALLPVAQTAFVVCKQAETGTHAVSVMMVASLLLMLPQLMVLLALLERLGVLSE
;
A
#
# COMPACT_ATOMS: atom_id res chain seq x y z
N MET A 1 11.70 1.01 12.23
CA MET A 1 11.42 -0.01 11.19
C MET A 1 9.94 -0.36 11.13
N TRP A 2 9.39 -1.04 12.15
CA TRP A 2 8.00 -1.50 12.18
C TRP A 2 6.96 -0.38 12.07
N MET A 3 7.19 0.73 12.74
CA MET A 3 6.29 1.90 12.69
C MET A 3 6.24 2.55 11.30
N TYR A 4 7.36 2.54 10.56
CA TYR A 4 7.42 3.02 9.18
C TYR A 4 6.69 2.09 8.21
N LEU A 5 6.87 0.78 8.38
CA LEU A 5 6.15 -0.24 7.60
C LEU A 5 4.65 -0.16 7.85
N LEU A 6 4.23 -0.02 9.11
CA LEU A 6 2.83 0.17 9.52
C LEU A 6 2.25 1.47 8.98
N ALA A 7 2.97 2.60 9.10
CA ALA A 7 2.51 3.89 8.61
C ALA A 7 2.34 3.87 7.09
N ARG A 8 3.30 3.30 6.34
CA ARG A 8 3.18 3.16 4.89
C ARG A 8 2.04 2.22 4.50
N ALA A 9 1.87 1.14 5.27
CA ALA A 9 0.82 0.16 5.06
C ALA A 9 -0.60 0.72 5.23
N THR A 10 -0.79 1.75 6.08
CA THR A 10 -2.11 2.28 6.39
C THR A 10 -2.38 3.64 5.78
N LEU A 11 -1.38 4.54 5.74
CA LEU A 11 -1.56 5.91 5.23
C LEU A 11 -1.84 5.95 3.74
N ALA A 12 -1.07 5.22 2.93
CA ALA A 12 -1.23 5.24 1.47
C ALA A 12 -2.62 4.72 1.02
N PRO A 13 -3.06 3.52 1.46
CA PRO A 13 -4.40 3.07 1.13
C PRO A 13 -5.50 3.88 1.81
N GLY A 14 -5.33 4.31 3.06
CA GLY A 14 -6.33 5.14 3.74
C GLY A 14 -6.54 6.48 3.05
N PHE A 15 -5.46 7.10 2.57
CA PHE A 15 -5.52 8.31 1.76
C PHE A 15 -6.19 8.04 0.41
N MET A 16 -5.90 6.92 -0.24
CA MET A 16 -6.54 6.56 -1.51
C MET A 16 -8.04 6.31 -1.34
N VAL A 17 -8.46 5.66 -0.25
CA VAL A 17 -9.87 5.49 0.11
C VAL A 17 -10.56 6.85 0.28
N LEU A 18 -9.90 7.79 0.97
CA LEU A 18 -10.41 9.16 1.12
C LEU A 18 -10.54 9.87 -0.24
N VAL A 19 -9.56 9.72 -1.13
CA VAL A 19 -9.58 10.29 -2.49
C VAL A 19 -10.71 9.68 -3.31
N CYS A 20 -10.88 8.35 -3.29
CA CYS A 20 -11.99 7.67 -3.97
C CYS A 20 -13.35 8.19 -3.45
N TRP A 21 -13.47 8.38 -2.13
CA TRP A 21 -14.69 8.92 -1.52
C TRP A 21 -14.96 10.37 -1.95
N LEU A 22 -13.95 11.25 -1.94
CA LEU A 22 -14.08 12.64 -2.35
C LEU A 22 -14.40 12.81 -3.84
N MET A 23 -13.84 11.94 -4.68
CA MET A 23 -14.06 11.96 -6.14
C MET A 23 -15.32 11.20 -6.57
N GLY A 24 -16.00 10.52 -5.64
CA GLY A 24 -17.17 9.69 -5.95
C GLY A 24 -16.85 8.43 -6.75
N PHE A 25 -15.60 7.94 -6.72
CA PHE A 25 -15.23 6.67 -7.35
C PHE A 25 -15.82 5.50 -6.55
N ARG A 26 -16.43 4.55 -7.26
CA ARG A 26 -17.18 3.41 -6.70
C ARG A 26 -16.85 2.12 -7.44
N GLY A 27 -17.31 0.98 -6.89
CA GLY A 27 -17.14 -0.35 -7.48
C GLY A 27 -15.69 -0.74 -7.79
N ASP A 28 -15.50 -1.40 -8.94
CA ASP A 28 -14.23 -1.99 -9.36
C ASP A 28 -13.10 -0.96 -9.53
N LEU A 29 -13.44 0.27 -9.94
CA LEU A 29 -12.45 1.32 -10.15
C LEU A 29 -11.83 1.76 -8.82
N ALA A 30 -12.64 1.95 -7.78
CA ALA A 30 -12.16 2.32 -6.46
C ALA A 30 -11.33 1.19 -5.83
N HIS A 31 -11.72 -0.07 -6.02
CA HIS A 31 -10.93 -1.23 -5.61
C HIS A 31 -9.56 -1.26 -6.30
N ALA A 32 -9.53 -1.11 -7.63
CA ALA A 32 -8.29 -1.10 -8.41
C ALA A 32 -7.35 0.03 -7.97
N LEU A 33 -7.88 1.23 -7.69
CA LEU A 33 -7.12 2.38 -7.20
C LEU A 33 -6.52 2.14 -5.81
N VAL A 34 -7.30 1.55 -4.89
CA VAL A 34 -6.81 1.21 -3.54
C VAL A 34 -5.75 0.11 -3.61
N ILE A 35 -5.93 -0.91 -4.46
CA ILE A 35 -4.92 -1.96 -4.71
C ILE A 35 -3.64 -1.33 -5.29
N LEU A 36 -3.76 -0.40 -6.24
CA LEU A 36 -2.63 0.34 -6.83
C LEU A 36 -1.87 1.19 -5.81
N ALA A 37 -2.56 1.83 -4.87
CA ALA A 37 -1.92 2.56 -3.78
C ALA A 37 -1.17 1.66 -2.80
N LEU A 38 -1.54 0.37 -2.73
CA LEU A 38 -0.92 -0.65 -1.90
C LEU A 38 0.25 -1.35 -2.59
N LEU A 39 0.21 -1.41 -3.93
CA LEU A 39 1.29 -1.99 -4.73
C LEU A 39 2.62 -1.30 -4.40
N PRO A 40 3.71 -2.06 -4.36
CA PRO A 40 4.85 -1.71 -3.55
C PRO A 40 5.73 -0.70 -4.28
N VAL A 41 5.52 0.59 -3.97
CA VAL A 41 6.50 1.70 -4.07
C VAL A 41 7.90 1.31 -3.51
N ALA A 42 8.00 0.22 -2.75
CA ALA A 42 9.24 -0.37 -2.27
C ALA A 42 10.23 -0.69 -3.40
N GLN A 43 9.75 -1.12 -4.58
CA GLN A 43 10.63 -1.48 -5.70
C GLN A 43 11.26 -0.24 -6.35
N THR A 44 10.50 0.84 -6.53
CA THR A 44 11.03 2.11 -7.02
C THR A 44 11.95 2.78 -5.99
N ALA A 45 11.61 2.73 -4.70
CA ALA A 45 12.47 3.22 -3.63
C ALA A 45 13.79 2.43 -3.53
N PHE A 46 13.77 1.11 -3.76
CA PHE A 46 14.99 0.29 -3.81
C PHE A 46 15.93 0.70 -4.95
N VAL A 47 15.39 0.94 -6.15
CA VAL A 47 16.17 1.41 -7.30
C VAL A 47 16.80 2.78 -7.00
N VAL A 48 16.04 3.70 -6.40
CA VAL A 48 16.52 5.04 -6.02
C VAL A 48 17.59 4.96 -4.91
N CYS A 49 17.37 4.16 -3.86
CA CYS A 49 18.36 3.98 -2.79
C CYS A 49 19.63 3.27 -3.26
N LYS A 50 19.51 2.33 -4.21
CA LYS A 50 20.67 1.67 -4.84
C LYS A 50 21.47 2.65 -5.70
N GLN A 51 20.80 3.57 -6.40
CA GLN A 51 21.46 4.65 -7.14
C GLN A 51 22.13 5.68 -6.22
N ALA A 52 21.62 5.87 -5.00
CA ALA A 52 22.18 6.80 -4.01
C ALA A 52 23.29 6.20 -3.12
N GLU A 53 23.75 4.96 -3.38
CA GLU A 53 24.76 4.21 -2.60
C GLU A 53 24.51 4.04 -1.09
N THR A 54 23.33 4.44 -0.59
CA THR A 54 22.98 4.33 0.83
C THR A 54 22.29 3.01 1.16
N GLY A 55 22.91 2.22 2.05
CA GLY A 55 22.22 1.21 2.88
C GLY A 55 21.46 0.12 2.13
N THR A 56 21.94 -0.28 0.95
CA THR A 56 21.27 -1.21 0.02
C THR A 56 20.85 -2.54 0.65
N HIS A 57 21.61 -3.11 1.58
CA HIS A 57 21.24 -4.36 2.25
C HIS A 57 20.02 -4.22 3.17
N ALA A 58 19.98 -3.18 4.00
CA ALA A 58 18.85 -2.93 4.89
C ALA A 58 17.57 -2.60 4.11
N VAL A 59 17.72 -1.83 3.01
CA VAL A 59 16.60 -1.51 2.11
C VAL A 59 16.10 -2.75 1.36
N SER A 60 17.01 -3.62 0.89
CA SER A 60 16.65 -4.88 0.22
C SER A 60 15.83 -5.80 1.11
N VAL A 61 16.28 -6.01 2.36
CA VAL A 61 15.58 -6.87 3.32
C VAL A 61 14.21 -6.29 3.67
N MET A 62 14.12 -4.96 3.87
CA MET A 62 12.84 -4.29 4.07
C MET A 62 11.91 -4.42 2.86
N MET A 63 12.44 -4.37 1.64
CA MET A 63 11.65 -4.54 0.42
C MET A 63 11.05 -5.95 0.35
N VAL A 64 11.86 -6.99 0.57
CA VAL A 64 11.40 -8.39 0.56
C VAL A 64 10.38 -8.65 1.67
N ALA A 65 10.63 -8.15 2.88
CA ALA A 65 9.68 -8.25 3.99
C ALA A 65 8.36 -7.53 3.68
N SER A 66 8.42 -6.35 3.06
CA SER A 66 7.23 -5.61 2.64
C SER A 66 6.45 -6.37 1.56
N LEU A 67 7.13 -7.03 0.62
CA LEU A 67 6.48 -7.83 -0.42
C LEU A 67 5.75 -9.03 0.16
N LEU A 68 6.36 -9.75 1.11
CA LEU A 68 5.74 -10.87 1.79
C LEU A 68 4.51 -10.45 2.61
N LEU A 69 4.55 -9.28 3.23
CA LEU A 69 3.46 -8.74 4.04
C LEU A 69 2.37 -8.01 3.25
N MET A 70 2.64 -7.66 1.99
CA MET A 70 1.71 -6.90 1.15
C MET A 70 0.41 -7.67 0.88
N LEU A 71 0.50 -8.96 0.54
CA LEU A 71 -0.66 -9.81 0.26
C LEU A 71 -1.58 -9.97 1.48
N PRO A 72 -1.08 -10.40 2.66
CA PRO A 72 -1.89 -10.46 3.88
C PRO A 72 -2.55 -9.12 4.22
N GLN A 73 -1.79 -8.04 4.13
CA GLN A 73 -2.28 -6.69 4.41
C GLN A 73 -3.37 -6.26 3.43
N LEU A 74 -3.20 -6.54 2.14
CA LEU A 74 -4.19 -6.26 1.12
C LEU A 74 -5.51 -7.00 1.41
N MET A 75 -5.43 -8.30 1.74
CA MET A 75 -6.63 -9.09 2.06
C MET A 75 -7.37 -8.54 3.28
N VAL A 76 -6.64 -8.17 4.34
CA VAL A 76 -7.23 -7.58 5.55
C VAL A 76 -7.89 -6.24 5.24
N LEU A 77 -7.23 -5.39 4.46
CA LEU A 77 -7.78 -4.08 4.11
C LEU A 77 -9.03 -4.21 3.23
N LEU A 78 -9.00 -5.06 2.21
CA LEU A 78 -10.17 -5.30 1.35
C LEU A 78 -11.35 -5.84 2.16
N ALA A 79 -11.11 -6.82 3.05
CA ALA A 79 -12.15 -7.34 3.94
C ALA A 79 -12.72 -6.27 4.89
N LEU A 80 -11.89 -5.33 5.36
CA LEU A 80 -12.34 -4.21 6.18
C LEU A 80 -13.18 -3.21 5.36
N LEU A 81 -12.75 -2.86 4.15
CA LEU A 81 -13.46 -1.92 3.29
C LEU A 81 -14.78 -2.48 2.78
N GLU A 82 -14.83 -3.79 2.51
CA GLU A 82 -16.06 -4.52 2.20
C GLU A 82 -17.02 -4.49 3.40
N ARG A 83 -16.54 -4.79 4.62
CA ARG A 83 -17.37 -4.73 5.85
C ARG A 83 -17.91 -3.34 6.16
N LEU A 84 -17.14 -2.29 5.84
CA LEU A 84 -17.55 -0.90 6.06
C LEU A 84 -18.46 -0.37 4.94
N GLY A 85 -18.67 -1.15 3.89
CA GLY A 85 -19.45 -0.76 2.72
C GLY A 85 -18.87 0.43 1.93
N VAL A 86 -17.62 0.80 2.19
CA VAL A 86 -16.95 1.97 1.59
C VAL A 86 -16.66 1.76 0.11
N LEU A 87 -16.51 0.49 -0.30
CA LEU A 87 -16.30 0.08 -1.67
C LEU A 87 -17.45 -0.79 -2.23
N SER A 88 -18.48 -1.08 -1.44
CA SER A 88 -19.65 -1.85 -1.91
C SER A 88 -20.69 -0.89 -2.48
N GLU A 89 -20.64 -0.70 -3.80
CA GLU A 89 -21.72 -0.29 -4.72
C GLU A 89 -21.13 -0.19 -6.12
#